data_AF-A0A7S1EU44-F1
#
_entry.id   AF-A0A7S1EU44-F1
#
_cell.length_a   1.000
_cell.length_b   1.000
_cell.length_c   1.000
_cell.angle_alpha   90.00
_cell.angle_beta   90.00
_cell.angle_gamma   90.00
#
_symmetry.space_group_name_H-M   'P 1'
#
loop_
_entity.id
_entity.type
_entity.pdbx_description
1 polymer ?
#
loop_
_entity_poly.entity_id
_entity_poly.type
_entity_poly.pdbx_seq_one_letter_code
_entity_poly.pdbx_strand_id
1 'polypeptide(L)'
;MEVERVVVEDGLSVDVFVYPGSMNRVVGKRVARENDVILVQEQFPDLRMVVLKKGEKLDTRLGRFLHDSVIEQPLGSKWMSSSNSSHKKNPPYVTTFAVTPDLWTLALRKRTQILFTHDIALITLEMELNAGCVVIEAGTGSGSMTVALARTVGPNG
;
A
#
# COMPACT_ATOMS: atom_id res chain seq x y z
N MET A 1 10.89 1.94 -0.62
CA MET A 1 10.68 3.36 -0.32
C MET A 1 12.05 3.97 -0.34
N GLU A 2 12.35 4.66 -1.42
CA GLU A 2 13.61 5.37 -1.58
C GLU A 2 13.33 6.83 -1.27
N VAL A 3 14.20 7.46 -0.49
CA VAL A 3 14.09 8.88 -0.13
C VAL A 3 15.11 9.60 -0.98
N GLU A 4 14.64 10.34 -1.98
CA GLU A 4 15.48 11.23 -2.76
C GLU A 4 15.41 12.63 -2.17
N ARG A 5 16.57 13.24 -1.94
CA ARG A 5 16.65 14.60 -1.44
C ARG A 5 16.65 15.55 -2.64
N VAL A 6 15.56 16.28 -2.85
CA VAL A 6 15.46 17.27 -3.93
C VAL A 6 15.69 18.65 -3.34
N VAL A 7 16.62 19.40 -3.95
CA VAL A 7 16.87 20.80 -3.60
C VAL A 7 16.01 21.66 -4.52
N VAL A 8 15.09 22.43 -3.93
CA VAL A 8 14.29 23.43 -4.62
C VAL A 8 15.13 24.71 -4.75
N GLU A 9 14.83 25.54 -5.76
CA GLU A 9 15.40 26.89 -5.86
C GLU A 9 15.23 27.63 -4.53
N ASP A 10 16.24 28.43 -4.15
CA ASP A 10 16.44 29.07 -2.84
C ASP A 10 17.01 28.18 -1.71
N GLY A 11 17.49 26.97 -2.02
CA GLY A 11 18.25 26.14 -1.08
C GLY A 11 17.39 25.38 -0.08
N LEU A 12 16.07 25.34 -0.30
CA LEU A 12 15.14 24.52 0.47
C LEU A 12 15.29 23.06 0.02
N SER A 13 15.64 22.15 0.93
CA SER A 13 15.67 20.71 0.62
C SER A 13 14.37 20.04 1.08
N VAL A 14 13.72 19.29 0.19
CA VAL A 14 12.55 18.47 0.50
C VAL A 14 12.91 17.00 0.29
N ASP A 15 12.51 16.16 1.24
CA ASP A 15 12.62 14.70 1.11
C ASP A 15 11.46 14.20 0.23
N VAL A 16 11.79 13.72 -0.96
CA VAL A 16 10.84 13.14 -1.92
C VAL A 16 10.79 11.63 -1.69
N PHE A 17 9.60 11.13 -1.37
CA PHE A 17 9.36 9.69 -1.21
C PHE A 17 9.02 9.08 -2.57
N VAL A 18 10.00 8.40 -3.17
CA VAL A 18 9.78 7.63 -4.39
C VAL A 18 9.26 6.25 -4.01
N TYR A 19 8.01 5.98 -4.37
CA TYR A 19 7.41 4.65 -4.24
C TYR A 19 7.75 3.82 -5.48
N PRO A 20 8.52 2.73 -5.35
CA PRO A 20 8.79 1.85 -6.48
C PRO A 20 7.50 1.12 -6.86
N GLY A 21 6.90 1.54 -7.97
CA GLY A 21 5.69 0.94 -8.53
C GLY A 21 4.79 2.01 -9.17
N SER A 22 4.25 1.73 -10.35
CA SER A 22 3.32 2.67 -10.99
C SER A 22 2.04 2.79 -10.15
N MET A 23 1.88 3.89 -9.43
CA MET A 23 0.61 4.25 -8.79
C MET A 23 -0.47 4.55 -9.86
N ASN A 24 -0.06 4.77 -11.12
CA ASN A 24 -0.85 5.23 -12.27
C ASN A 24 -1.91 4.28 -12.85
N ARG A 25 -2.19 3.12 -12.24
CA ARG A 25 -3.19 2.18 -12.79
C ARG A 25 -4.48 2.19 -11.97
N VAL A 26 -5.38 3.10 -12.32
CA VAL A 26 -6.69 3.29 -11.68
C VAL A 26 -7.78 2.36 -12.27
N VAL A 27 -7.52 1.69 -13.40
CA VAL A 27 -8.52 0.86 -14.09
C VAL A 27 -7.99 -0.54 -14.37
N GLY A 28 -8.61 -1.56 -13.74
CA GLY A 28 -8.36 -2.99 -13.95
C GLY A 28 -7.99 -3.75 -12.66
N LYS A 29 -8.23 -5.07 -12.65
CA LYS A 29 -7.70 -5.96 -11.59
C LYS A 29 -6.17 -5.85 -11.62
N ARG A 30 -5.56 -5.27 -10.56
CA ARG A 30 -4.10 -5.26 -10.43
C ARG A 30 -3.63 -6.70 -10.25
N VAL A 31 -2.59 -7.07 -10.97
CA VAL A 31 -1.95 -8.39 -10.86
C VAL A 31 -0.73 -8.22 -9.97
N ALA A 32 -0.54 -9.12 -9.01
CA ALA A 32 0.58 -9.10 -8.11
C ALA A 32 1.88 -9.45 -8.84
N ARG A 33 2.95 -8.68 -8.61
CA ARG A 33 4.27 -8.91 -9.18
C ARG A 33 5.32 -9.07 -8.10
N GLU A 34 6.47 -9.61 -8.49
CA GLU A 34 7.65 -9.61 -7.63
C GLU A 34 8.05 -8.18 -7.26
N ASN A 35 8.45 -7.98 -6.00
CA ASN A 35 8.75 -6.70 -5.37
C ASN A 35 7.56 -5.74 -5.17
N ASP A 36 6.34 -6.13 -5.53
CA ASP A 36 5.16 -5.34 -5.15
C ASP A 36 4.96 -5.34 -3.64
N VAL A 37 4.55 -4.19 -3.12
CA VAL A 37 3.93 -4.11 -1.79
C VAL A 37 2.44 -4.43 -1.97
N ILE A 38 1.98 -5.48 -1.30
CA ILE A 38 0.57 -5.85 -1.26
C ILE A 38 0.05 -5.75 0.17
N LEU A 39 -1.26 -5.71 0.30
CA LEU A 39 -1.93 -5.80 1.59
C LEU A 39 -2.56 -7.18 1.74
N VAL A 40 -2.38 -7.78 2.91
CA VAL A 40 -2.88 -9.11 3.25
C VAL A 40 -3.80 -8.98 4.45
N GLN A 41 -5.04 -9.44 4.31
CA GLN A 41 -6.03 -9.47 5.36
C GLN A 41 -6.30 -10.89 5.81
N GLU A 42 -6.02 -11.18 7.07
CA GLU A 42 -6.41 -12.46 7.70
C GLU A 42 -7.87 -12.41 8.13
N GLN A 43 -8.25 -11.36 8.86
CA GLN A 43 -9.59 -11.09 9.34
C GLN A 43 -9.78 -9.58 9.40
N PHE A 44 -11.00 -9.06 9.25
CA PHE A 44 -11.23 -7.65 9.51
C PHE A 44 -11.10 -7.37 11.02
N PRO A 45 -10.33 -6.37 11.47
CA PRO A 45 -9.59 -5.37 10.69
C PRO A 45 -8.07 -5.62 10.53
N ASP A 46 -7.55 -6.81 10.87
CA ASP A 46 -6.12 -7.18 10.76
C ASP A 46 -5.64 -7.19 9.29
N LEU A 47 -4.97 -6.10 8.92
CA LEU A 47 -4.44 -5.84 7.60
C LEU A 47 -2.94 -5.57 7.71
N ARG A 48 -2.15 -6.27 6.89
CA ARG A 48 -0.68 -6.19 6.94
C ARG A 48 -0.10 -5.89 5.58
N MET A 49 0.96 -5.09 5.56
CA MET A 49 1.75 -4.88 4.35
C MET A 49 2.80 -5.99 4.19
N VAL A 50 2.87 -6.55 2.99
CA VAL A 50 3.81 -7.62 2.64
C VAL A 50 4.51 -7.26 1.34
N VAL A 51 5.83 -7.37 1.31
CA VAL A 51 6.62 -7.25 0.08
C VAL A 51 6.73 -8.62 -0.56
N LEU A 52 6.24 -8.77 -1.78
CA LEU A 52 6.35 -10.02 -2.52
C LEU A 52 7.77 -10.23 -3.01
N LYS A 53 8.28 -11.44 -2.83
CA LYS A 53 9.62 -11.87 -3.24
C LYS A 53 9.53 -13.35 -3.59
N LYS A 54 10.09 -13.77 -4.73
CA LYS A 54 10.06 -15.18 -5.12
C LYS A 54 10.82 -16.06 -4.13
N GLY A 55 10.33 -17.28 -3.89
CA GLY A 55 10.89 -18.23 -2.93
C GLY A 55 10.67 -17.89 -1.45
N GLU A 56 10.14 -16.71 -1.14
CA GLU A 56 9.79 -16.30 0.22
C GLU A 56 8.39 -16.77 0.62
N LYS A 57 8.10 -16.65 1.92
CA LYS A 57 6.83 -17.07 2.51
C LYS A 57 6.33 -16.07 3.55
N LEU A 58 5.01 -16.06 3.71
CA LEU A 58 4.32 -15.42 4.81
C LEU A 58 3.78 -16.51 5.74
N ASP A 59 4.29 -16.56 6.98
CA ASP A 59 3.75 -17.42 8.02
C ASP A 59 2.74 -16.61 8.87
N THR A 60 1.53 -17.13 9.03
CA THR A 60 0.46 -16.52 9.86
C THR A 60 -0.16 -17.55 10.79
N ARG A 61 -1.12 -17.11 11.63
CA ARG A 61 -1.92 -18.02 12.46
C ARG A 61 -2.77 -18.98 11.62
N LEU A 62 -3.09 -18.60 10.37
CA LEU A 62 -3.89 -19.41 9.45
C LEU A 62 -3.05 -20.43 8.66
N GLY A 63 -1.72 -20.31 8.69
CA GLY A 63 -0.80 -21.24 8.05
C GLY A 63 0.30 -20.54 7.28
N ARG A 64 0.89 -21.28 6.33
CA ARG A 64 2.01 -20.80 5.51
C ARG A 64 1.55 -20.46 4.10
N PHE A 65 1.91 -19.29 3.61
CA PHE A 65 1.54 -18.77 2.31
C PHE A 65 2.80 -18.51 1.48
N LEU A 66 3.00 -19.26 0.40
CA LEU A 66 4.19 -19.13 -0.46
C LEU A 66 3.99 -17.97 -1.43
N HIS A 67 4.95 -17.04 -1.51
CA HIS A 67 4.83 -15.86 -2.36
C HIS A 67 4.66 -16.23 -3.85
N ASP A 68 5.31 -17.31 -4.27
CA ASP A 68 5.22 -17.82 -5.65
C ASP A 68 3.79 -18.17 -6.07
N SER A 69 2.91 -18.53 -5.13
CA SER A 69 1.52 -18.88 -5.46
C SER A 69 0.59 -17.69 -5.63
N VAL A 70 1.02 -16.48 -5.24
CA VAL A 70 0.24 -15.24 -5.39
C VAL A 70 0.81 -14.32 -6.46
N ILE A 71 2.10 -14.41 -6.76
CA ILE A 71 2.71 -13.70 -7.89
C ILE A 71 2.00 -14.12 -9.19
N GLU A 72 1.77 -13.15 -10.08
CA GLU A 72 0.95 -13.24 -11.29
C GLU A 72 -0.55 -13.53 -11.06
N GLN A 73 -1.03 -13.55 -9.80
CA GLN A 73 -2.46 -13.65 -9.50
C GLN A 73 -3.12 -12.27 -9.38
N PRO A 74 -4.42 -12.15 -9.70
CA PRO A 74 -5.15 -10.90 -9.50
C PRO A 74 -5.27 -10.58 -8.00
N LEU A 75 -4.93 -9.36 -7.62
CA LEU A 75 -5.22 -8.80 -6.29
C LEU A 75 -6.74 -8.64 -6.11
N GLY A 76 -7.20 -8.81 -4.88
CA GLY A 76 -8.61 -9.00 -4.52
C GLY A 76 -9.04 -10.46 -4.48
N SER A 77 -8.10 -11.40 -4.68
CA SER A 77 -8.35 -12.83 -4.62
C SER A 77 -7.93 -13.47 -3.29
N LYS A 78 -8.42 -14.68 -3.05
CA LYS A 78 -8.02 -15.53 -1.93
C LYS A 78 -6.66 -16.14 -2.21
N TRP A 79 -5.69 -15.88 -1.34
CA TRP A 79 -4.41 -16.58 -1.32
C TRP A 79 -4.54 -17.76 -0.39
N MET A 80 -4.44 -18.97 -0.95
CA MET A 80 -4.65 -20.22 -0.23
C MET A 80 -3.39 -20.64 0.53
N SER A 81 -3.56 -21.19 1.72
CA SER A 81 -2.45 -21.72 2.52
C SER A 81 -1.85 -22.97 1.89
N SER A 82 -0.52 -23.07 1.90
CA SER A 82 0.25 -24.23 1.45
C SER A 82 0.29 -25.36 2.49
N SER A 83 0.03 -25.08 3.76
CA SER A 83 0.12 -26.09 4.83
C SER A 83 -1.02 -27.12 4.75
N ASN A 84 -0.69 -28.40 4.52
CA ASN A 84 -1.58 -29.60 4.54
C ASN A 84 -3.03 -29.35 4.08
N SER A 85 -3.16 -28.65 2.96
CA SER A 85 -4.43 -28.29 2.34
C SER A 85 -5.05 -29.45 1.55
N SER A 86 -4.30 -30.53 1.30
CA SER A 86 -4.69 -31.60 0.38
C SER A 86 -5.88 -32.45 0.85
N HIS A 87 -6.24 -32.39 2.14
CA HIS A 87 -7.30 -33.22 2.74
C HIS A 87 -8.40 -32.42 3.47
N LYS A 88 -8.36 -31.08 3.47
CA LYS A 88 -9.39 -30.25 4.14
C LYS A 88 -10.43 -29.75 3.14
N LYS A 89 -11.71 -29.97 3.46
CA LYS A 89 -12.87 -29.51 2.69
C LYS A 89 -12.88 -27.99 2.45
N ASN A 90 -12.29 -27.22 3.37
CA ASN A 90 -12.10 -25.76 3.27
C ASN A 90 -10.71 -25.39 3.79
N PRO A 91 -9.73 -25.11 2.92
CA PRO A 91 -8.43 -24.66 3.38
C PRO A 91 -8.49 -23.22 3.89
N PRO A 92 -7.64 -22.88 4.88
CA PRO A 92 -7.49 -21.49 5.30
C PRO A 92 -6.92 -20.64 4.16
N TYR A 93 -7.37 -19.39 4.11
CA TYR A 93 -6.95 -18.41 3.13
C TYR A 93 -6.80 -17.03 3.76
N VAL A 94 -6.05 -16.16 3.09
CA VAL A 94 -6.01 -14.72 3.34
C VAL A 94 -6.50 -13.98 2.09
N THR A 95 -7.02 -12.76 2.26
CA THR A 95 -7.42 -11.93 1.11
C THR A 95 -6.32 -10.94 0.79
N THR A 96 -5.97 -10.83 -0.50
CA THR A 96 -4.94 -9.91 -0.97
C THR A 96 -5.56 -8.65 -1.56
N PHE A 97 -4.93 -7.50 -1.36
CA PHE A 97 -5.39 -6.23 -1.91
C PHE A 97 -4.22 -5.46 -2.49
N ALA A 98 -4.52 -4.66 -3.52
CA ALA A 98 -3.63 -3.59 -3.94
C ALA A 98 -3.56 -2.51 -2.86
N VAL A 99 -2.42 -1.85 -2.77
CA VAL A 99 -2.25 -0.70 -1.89
C VAL A 99 -3.13 0.45 -2.40
N THR A 100 -3.96 0.98 -1.50
CA THR A 100 -4.68 2.25 -1.65
C THR A 100 -4.40 3.11 -0.42
N PRO A 101 -4.52 4.46 -0.50
CA PRO A 101 -4.28 5.32 0.65
C PRO A 101 -5.15 4.97 1.86
N ASP A 102 -6.40 4.58 1.63
CA ASP A 102 -7.34 4.19 2.67
C ASP A 102 -6.90 2.92 3.39
N LEU A 103 -6.52 1.89 2.63
CA LEU A 103 -6.06 0.64 3.21
C LEU A 103 -4.64 0.77 3.79
N TRP A 104 -3.79 1.64 3.23
CA TRP A 104 -2.49 2.00 3.80
C TRP A 104 -2.64 2.62 5.18
N THR A 105 -3.57 3.57 5.32
CA THR A 105 -3.90 4.22 6.60
C THR A 105 -4.26 3.21 7.69
N LEU A 106 -4.95 2.12 7.31
CA LEU A 106 -5.31 1.05 8.24
C LEU A 106 -4.14 0.10 8.55
N ALA A 107 -3.26 -0.18 7.59
CA ALA A 107 -2.18 -1.16 7.71
C ALA A 107 -0.84 -0.59 8.22
N LEU A 108 -0.65 0.74 8.14
CA LEU A 108 0.63 1.36 8.47
C LEU A 108 0.98 1.17 9.94
N ARG A 109 2.28 1.03 10.22
CA ARG A 109 2.80 1.08 11.59
C ARG A 109 2.81 2.53 12.05
N LYS A 110 1.96 2.85 13.03
CA LYS A 110 1.88 4.19 13.63
C LYS A 110 3.16 4.49 14.41
N ARG A 111 3.91 5.50 13.98
CA ARG A 111 5.05 6.09 14.71
C ARG A 111 4.67 7.40 15.40
N THR A 112 3.61 8.04 14.90
CA THR A 112 3.07 9.32 15.34
C THR A 112 1.54 9.25 15.32
N GLN A 113 0.87 10.29 15.82
CA GLN A 113 -0.53 10.50 15.49
C GLN A 113 -0.69 10.67 13.97
N ILE A 114 -1.81 10.20 13.43
CA ILE A 114 -2.14 10.26 12.01
C ILE A 114 -3.53 10.84 11.79
N LEU A 115 -3.76 11.37 10.58
CA LEU A 115 -5.09 11.62 10.04
C LEU A 115 -5.66 10.33 9.45
N PHE A 116 -6.96 10.13 9.59
CA PHE A 116 -7.69 9.04 8.96
C PHE A 116 -8.40 9.51 7.69
N THR A 117 -8.86 8.57 6.87
CA THR A 117 -9.50 8.83 5.57
C THR A 117 -10.55 9.94 5.61
N HIS A 118 -11.34 10.07 6.67
CA HIS A 118 -12.36 11.13 6.77
C HIS A 118 -11.75 12.53 6.77
N ASP A 119 -10.76 12.79 7.62
CA ASP A 119 -10.11 14.11 7.71
C ASP A 119 -9.30 14.39 6.44
N ILE A 120 -8.62 13.38 5.92
CA ILE A 120 -7.85 13.47 4.67
C ILE A 120 -8.78 13.85 3.52
N ALA A 121 -9.93 13.17 3.38
CA ALA A 121 -10.89 13.45 2.32
C ALA A 121 -11.39 14.90 2.40
N LEU A 122 -11.73 15.38 3.60
CA LEU A 122 -12.16 16.75 3.82
C LEU A 122 -11.06 17.75 3.44
N ILE A 123 -9.82 17.55 3.90
CA ILE A 123 -8.69 18.43 3.57
C ILE A 123 -8.46 18.46 2.06
N THR A 124 -8.43 17.30 1.39
CA THR A 124 -8.21 17.25 -0.06
C THR A 124 -9.32 17.94 -0.85
N LEU A 125 -10.56 17.88 -0.36
CA LEU A 125 -11.71 18.52 -0.97
C LEU A 125 -11.65 20.04 -0.79
N GLU A 126 -11.46 20.52 0.44
CA GLU A 126 -11.42 21.96 0.77
C GLU A 126 -10.22 22.68 0.16
N MET A 127 -9.11 21.97 -0.05
CA MET A 127 -7.94 22.49 -0.76
C MET A 127 -8.04 22.36 -2.29
N GLU A 128 -9.15 21.83 -2.81
CA GLU A 128 -9.40 21.62 -4.24
C GLU A 128 -8.27 20.84 -4.95
N LEU A 129 -7.63 19.91 -4.23
CA LEU A 129 -6.48 19.18 -4.75
C LEU A 129 -6.87 18.27 -5.90
N ASN A 130 -6.11 18.35 -6.99
CA ASN A 130 -6.30 17.55 -8.18
C ASN A 130 -4.94 17.16 -8.83
N ALA A 131 -5.00 16.35 -9.88
CA ALA A 131 -3.82 15.89 -10.58
C ALA A 131 -3.03 17.08 -11.16
N GLY A 132 -1.74 17.18 -10.83
CA GLY A 132 -0.86 18.29 -11.23
C GLY A 132 -0.69 19.38 -10.16
N CYS A 133 -1.42 19.35 -9.05
CA CYS A 133 -1.20 20.27 -7.94
C CYS A 133 0.15 20.02 -7.26
N VAL A 134 0.96 21.06 -7.07
CA VAL A 134 2.15 20.98 -6.21
C VAL A 134 1.74 21.24 -4.77
N VAL A 135 2.07 20.31 -3.87
CA VAL A 135 1.71 20.38 -2.44
C VAL A 135 2.94 20.29 -1.56
N ILE A 136 2.94 21.04 -0.46
CA ILE A 136 3.98 20.96 0.57
C ILE A 136 3.37 20.32 1.81
N GLU A 137 3.89 19.17 2.21
CA GLU A 137 3.57 18.53 3.49
C GLU A 137 4.69 18.80 4.49
N ALA A 138 4.37 19.50 5.59
CA ALA A 138 5.29 19.73 6.69
C ALA A 138 4.92 18.83 7.88
N GLY A 139 5.75 17.82 8.12
CA GLY A 139 5.51 16.79 9.14
C GLY A 139 4.93 15.51 8.53
N THR A 140 5.77 14.71 7.88
CA THR A 140 5.38 13.43 7.23
C THR A 140 4.77 12.43 8.22
N GLY A 141 5.20 12.46 9.48
CA GLY A 141 4.73 11.55 10.52
C GLY A 141 4.84 10.07 10.10
N SER A 142 3.71 9.38 10.08
CA SER A 142 3.62 7.97 9.67
C SER A 142 3.23 7.77 8.19
N GLY A 143 3.12 8.85 7.41
CA GLY A 143 2.88 8.80 5.97
C GLY A 143 1.43 8.50 5.56
N SER A 144 0.45 8.75 6.44
CA SER A 144 -0.98 8.58 6.12
C SER A 144 -1.44 9.60 5.08
N MET A 145 -1.19 10.89 5.37
CA MET A 145 -1.52 12.01 4.47
C MET A 145 -0.65 11.98 3.20
N THR A 146 0.65 11.72 3.33
CA THR A 146 1.61 11.61 2.21
C THR A 146 1.11 10.69 1.09
N VAL A 147 0.66 9.48 1.42
CA VAL A 147 0.20 8.51 0.41
C VAL A 147 -1.11 8.95 -0.25
N ALA A 148 -1.98 9.64 0.49
CA ALA A 148 -3.19 10.22 -0.08
C ALA A 148 -2.87 11.37 -1.03
N LEU A 149 -2.02 12.30 -0.61
CA LEU A 149 -1.55 13.42 -1.45
C LEU A 149 -0.92 12.91 -2.74
N ALA A 150 0.03 11.97 -2.66
CA ALA A 150 0.69 11.39 -3.83
C ALA A 150 -0.30 10.78 -4.84
N ARG A 151 -1.39 10.17 -4.36
CA ARG A 151 -2.46 9.67 -5.24
C ARG A 151 -3.28 10.80 -5.86
N THR A 152 -3.59 11.83 -5.07
CA THR A 152 -4.44 12.94 -5.51
C THR A 152 -3.74 13.83 -6.55
N VAL A 153 -2.46 14.10 -6.36
CA VAL A 153 -1.70 15.03 -7.22
C VAL A 153 -0.99 14.34 -8.39
N GLY A 154 -0.75 13.02 -8.31
CA GLY A 154 -0.17 12.27 -9.42
C GLY A 154 -1.04 12.31 -10.69
N PRO A 155 -0.45 12.06 -11.89
CA PRO A 155 0.93 11.67 -12.11
C PRO A 155 1.93 12.82 -12.24
N ASN A 156 1.46 14.08 -12.28
CA ASN A 156 2.28 15.22 -12.70
C ASN A 156 2.41 16.33 -11.64
N GLY A 157 1.93 16.10 -10.42
CA GLY A 157 2.00 17.03 -9.29
C GLY A 157 2.97 16.58 -8.22
#